data_AF-A0A1Y1XHK0-F1
#
_entry.id   AF-A0A1Y1XHK0-F1
#
_cell.length_a   1.000
_cell.length_b   1.000
_cell.length_c   1.000
_cell.angle_alpha   90.00
_cell.angle_beta   90.00
_cell.angle_gamma   90.00
#
_symmetry.space_group_name_H-M   'P 1'
#
loop_
_entity.id
_entity.type
_entity.pdbx_description
1 polymer ?
#
loop_
_entity_poly.entity_id
_entity_poly.type
_entity_poly.pdbx_seq_one_letter_code
_entity_poly.pdbx_strand_id
1 'polypeptide(L)'
;MADQSLLTTLIKRLEAATSKLEDIALGKKVTGASAPVAAQEGAAGEDAAPALRAFDDIIFSSLKTFVDNSKTIDGLVKEQVRNVSDAVEQIFQAQRKLISIATQAQKPDVTSSVYAELLKPTQLALEKITDIREKNRASPFYNHLSTVGEGIPALGWVAVEPAPAPYVGEMKDSAVFYANRVMKEFKDKDRKHIVWANSFIALLTDLQAYVKEHHTTGLVWNPKGRDAQTFLNDNAAPPAPAGGSVPPPPPPPPADFQAPAQQSTPDMSNLFNEINKGEGITAGLKKVSKDQMTHKNPELRASGAVAASASAPAPAQKPAAPTATKKPAKFQLDGNKWIIENQINNQQLIIDQTETRQSVYIYGCEGSTIQVKGKVNAIIVDTCKKTGVVFESTVSTIDIVNSKSVQVQVLGVTPTIVIDKTDGAQLFLSKECLDVDVFTAKSSEKPVPEQFKSKIVNGQVVTEAVEHAGV
;
A
#
# COMPACT_ATOMS: atom_id res chain seq x y z
N MET A 1 7.74 56.06 2.57
CA MET A 1 6.62 55.69 3.45
C MET A 1 6.18 54.22 3.35
N ALA A 2 6.31 53.53 2.20
CA ALA A 2 5.93 52.11 2.09
C ALA A 2 6.85 51.16 2.90
N ASP A 3 8.15 51.45 2.98
CA ASP A 3 9.16 50.56 3.60
C ASP A 3 9.06 50.50 5.13
N GLN A 4 8.66 51.61 5.78
CA GLN A 4 8.43 51.64 7.23
C GLN A 4 7.22 50.79 7.66
N SER A 5 6.21 50.64 6.80
CA SER A 5 5.04 49.82 7.12
C SER A 5 5.36 48.32 7.11
N LEU A 6 6.28 47.91 6.21
CA LEU A 6 6.70 46.52 6.08
C LEU A 6 7.61 46.12 7.24
N LEU A 7 8.53 47.01 7.64
CA LEU A 7 9.38 46.83 8.81
C LEU A 7 8.55 46.77 10.11
N THR A 8 7.55 47.63 10.26
CA THR A 8 6.64 47.62 11.43
C THR A 8 5.83 46.31 11.50
N THR A 9 5.42 45.78 10.36
CA THR A 9 4.68 44.51 10.29
C THR A 9 5.58 43.32 10.63
N LEU A 10 6.84 43.33 10.19
CA LEU A 10 7.83 42.31 10.53
C LEU A 10 8.18 42.34 12.02
N ILE A 11 8.35 43.53 12.60
CA ILE A 11 8.62 43.70 14.04
C ILE A 11 7.47 43.16 14.89
N LYS A 12 6.21 43.50 14.56
CA LYS A 12 5.03 42.97 15.29
C LYS A 12 4.91 41.44 15.20
N ARG A 13 5.27 40.85 14.05
CA ARG A 13 5.28 39.39 13.88
C ARG A 13 6.41 38.73 14.68
N LEU A 14 7.57 39.39 14.76
CA LEU A 14 8.68 38.92 15.57
C LEU A 14 8.34 38.99 17.07
N GLU A 15 7.75 40.09 17.54
CA GLU A 15 7.31 40.25 18.93
C GLU A 15 6.26 39.20 19.31
N ALA A 16 5.30 38.92 18.43
CA ALA A 16 4.30 37.87 18.66
C ALA A 16 4.90 36.45 18.68
N ALA A 17 5.94 36.20 17.88
CA ALA A 17 6.65 34.92 17.88
C ALA A 17 7.51 34.76 19.14
N THR A 18 8.18 35.82 19.59
CA THR A 18 8.98 35.82 20.82
C THR A 18 8.11 35.66 22.06
N SER A 19 6.95 36.33 22.14
CA SER A 19 6.01 36.17 23.27
C SER A 19 5.50 34.74 23.39
N LYS A 20 5.20 34.07 22.27
CA LYS A 20 4.80 32.64 22.27
C LYS A 20 5.94 31.71 22.68
N LEU A 21 7.18 32.06 22.33
CA LEU A 21 8.37 31.32 22.73
C LEU A 21 8.68 31.48 24.22
N GLU A 22 8.43 32.67 24.79
CA GLU A 22 8.57 32.95 26.22
C GLU A 22 7.49 32.25 27.06
N ASP A 23 6.25 32.15 26.56
CA ASP A 23 5.18 31.38 27.22
C ASP A 23 5.48 29.86 27.24
N ILE A 24 6.18 29.35 26.23
CA ILE A 24 6.63 27.95 26.17
C ILE A 24 7.85 27.72 27.07
N ALA A 25 8.75 28.71 27.17
CA ALA A 25 9.98 28.61 27.96
C ALA A 25 9.75 28.77 29.48
N LEU A 26 8.71 29.50 29.91
CA LEU A 26 8.46 29.80 31.32
C LEU A 26 7.60 28.80 32.08
N GLY A 27 7.23 27.66 31.48
CA GLY A 27 6.81 26.44 32.20
C GLY A 27 5.81 26.67 33.35
N LYS A 28 4.80 27.54 33.17
CA LYS A 28 3.88 27.90 34.23
C LYS A 28 2.83 26.81 34.43
N LYS A 29 3.20 25.80 35.23
CA LYS A 29 2.27 24.88 35.90
C LYS A 29 1.24 25.67 36.70
N VAL A 30 -0.03 25.55 36.34
CA VAL A 30 -1.12 25.72 37.31
C VAL A 30 -1.27 24.40 38.07
N THR A 31 -1.22 24.47 39.39
CA THR A 31 -1.24 23.33 40.31
C THR A 31 -2.59 23.21 41.02
N GLY A 32 -2.98 21.96 41.30
CA GLY A 32 -4.03 21.54 42.25
C GLY A 32 -5.08 20.64 41.57
N ALA A 33 -5.33 19.39 41.97
CA ALA A 33 -4.81 18.51 43.01
C ALA A 33 -5.16 17.04 42.64
N SER A 34 -4.39 16.08 43.15
CA SER A 34 -4.50 14.64 42.86
C SER A 34 -5.73 13.96 43.48
N ALA A 35 -6.51 13.20 42.69
CA ALA A 35 -7.24 11.96 43.04
C ALA A 35 -7.78 11.29 41.73
N PRO A 36 -8.18 10.00 41.74
CA PRO A 36 -7.68 8.97 40.85
C PRO A 36 -8.24 9.00 39.42
N VAL A 37 -7.49 8.34 38.53
CA VAL A 37 -7.71 8.18 37.09
C VAL A 37 -9.05 7.49 36.81
N ALA A 38 -10.03 8.26 36.34
CA ALA A 38 -11.16 7.75 35.58
C ALA A 38 -11.01 8.23 34.13
N ALA A 39 -11.12 7.30 33.18
CA ALA A 39 -11.06 7.57 31.76
C ALA A 39 -12.09 8.66 31.39
N GLN A 40 -11.61 9.84 31.01
CA GLN A 40 -12.45 10.90 30.48
C GLN A 40 -12.65 10.64 28.99
N GLU A 41 -13.84 10.14 28.64
CA GLU A 41 -14.40 10.20 27.30
C GLU A 41 -14.42 11.67 26.83
N GLY A 42 -13.67 11.95 25.78
CA GLY A 42 -13.46 13.30 25.25
C GLY A 42 -14.72 13.90 24.63
N ALA A 43 -14.87 15.21 24.85
CA ALA A 43 -15.91 16.09 24.33
C ALA A 43 -15.86 16.22 22.78
N ALA A 44 -16.28 15.19 22.04
CA ALA A 44 -16.20 15.15 20.58
C ALA A 44 -17.32 15.91 19.83
N GLY A 45 -18.21 16.62 20.54
CA GLY A 45 -19.36 17.31 19.95
C GLY A 45 -19.09 18.74 19.46
N GLU A 46 -18.12 19.45 20.04
CA GLU A 46 -17.87 20.87 19.74
C GLU A 46 -16.80 21.08 18.65
N ASP A 47 -15.83 20.17 18.51
CA ASP A 47 -14.70 20.29 17.56
C ASP A 47 -15.01 19.83 16.12
N ALA A 48 -16.18 19.23 15.88
CA ALA A 48 -16.51 18.63 14.59
C ALA A 48 -16.73 19.67 13.47
N ALA A 49 -17.31 20.82 13.79
CA ALA A 49 -17.50 21.92 12.82
C ALA A 49 -16.19 22.66 12.47
N PRO A 50 -15.28 22.95 13.42
CA PRO A 50 -13.94 23.43 13.13
C PRO A 50 -13.12 22.52 12.21
N ALA A 51 -13.12 21.20 12.45
CA ALA A 51 -12.36 20.26 11.62
C ALA A 51 -12.83 20.25 10.16
N LEU A 52 -14.14 20.16 9.91
CA LEU A 52 -14.64 20.17 8.53
C LEU A 52 -14.33 21.50 7.81
N ARG A 53 -14.38 22.63 8.51
CA ARG A 53 -13.98 23.95 7.95
C ARG A 53 -12.50 24.04 7.63
N ALA A 54 -11.63 23.54 8.52
CA ALA A 54 -10.19 23.52 8.27
C ALA A 54 -9.84 22.62 7.06
N PHE A 55 -10.58 21.54 6.85
CA PHE A 55 -10.44 20.73 5.64
C PHE A 55 -10.96 21.44 4.39
N ASP A 56 -12.05 22.20 4.50
CA ASP A 56 -12.55 23.07 3.42
C ASP A 56 -11.51 24.11 3.01
N ASP A 57 -10.80 24.69 3.98
CA ASP A 57 -9.72 25.64 3.71
C ASP A 57 -8.60 25.00 2.88
N ILE A 58 -8.23 23.74 3.12
CA ILE A 58 -7.28 22.99 2.27
C ILE A 58 -7.80 22.86 0.84
N ILE A 59 -9.07 22.50 0.69
CA ILE A 59 -9.72 22.34 -0.63
C ILE A 59 -9.71 23.66 -1.40
N PHE A 60 -10.09 24.76 -0.77
CA PHE A 60 -10.19 26.07 -1.41
C PHE A 60 -8.86 26.80 -1.58
N SER A 61 -7.81 26.39 -0.87
CA SER A 61 -6.47 27.00 -0.94
C SER A 61 -5.45 26.12 -1.67
N SER A 62 -4.76 25.21 -0.99
CA SER A 62 -3.62 24.47 -1.54
C SER A 62 -4.01 23.44 -2.59
N LEU A 63 -5.17 22.78 -2.45
CA LEU A 63 -5.68 21.89 -3.49
C LEU A 63 -6.02 22.67 -4.76
N LYS A 64 -6.80 23.76 -4.62
CA LYS A 64 -7.12 24.65 -5.75
C LYS A 64 -5.86 25.17 -6.43
N THR A 65 -4.87 25.59 -5.66
CA THR A 65 -3.58 26.07 -6.18
C THR A 65 -2.86 24.99 -7.00
N PHE A 66 -2.80 23.76 -6.48
CA PHE A 66 -2.21 22.62 -7.18
C PHE A 66 -2.96 22.30 -8.49
N VAL A 67 -4.29 22.25 -8.46
CA VAL A 67 -5.12 21.99 -9.65
C VAL A 67 -4.94 23.09 -10.68
N ASP A 68 -4.93 24.36 -10.28
CA ASP A 68 -4.74 25.48 -11.20
C ASP A 68 -3.33 25.48 -11.82
N ASN A 69 -2.29 25.20 -11.03
CA ASN A 69 -0.94 25.02 -11.57
C ASN A 69 -0.87 23.86 -12.57
N SER A 70 -1.59 22.76 -12.32
CA SER A 70 -1.65 21.60 -13.22
C SER A 70 -2.23 21.95 -14.59
N LYS A 71 -3.20 22.87 -14.63
CA LYS A 71 -3.80 23.36 -15.88
C LYS A 71 -2.82 24.18 -16.72
N THR A 72 -1.85 24.85 -16.08
CA THR A 72 -0.83 25.66 -16.76
C THR A 72 0.27 24.83 -17.44
N ILE A 73 0.42 23.55 -17.07
CA ILE A 73 1.36 22.66 -17.74
C ILE A 73 0.83 22.37 -19.16
N ASP A 74 1.67 22.64 -20.16
CA ASP A 74 1.37 22.52 -21.59
C ASP A 74 2.28 21.47 -22.27
N GLY A 75 2.11 21.27 -23.58
CA GLY A 75 2.83 20.27 -24.38
C GLY A 75 2.00 19.03 -24.76
N LEU A 76 2.64 18.08 -25.46
CA LEU A 76 2.01 16.88 -26.05
C LEU A 76 1.36 15.94 -25.03
N VAL A 77 1.76 16.04 -23.75
CA VAL A 77 1.43 15.05 -22.73
C VAL A 77 0.75 15.68 -21.51
N LYS A 78 0.28 16.92 -21.66
CA LYS A 78 -0.38 17.74 -20.61
C LYS A 78 -1.66 17.12 -20.05
N GLU A 79 -2.36 16.31 -20.85
CA GLU A 79 -3.60 15.66 -20.43
C GLU A 79 -3.38 14.70 -19.26
N GLN A 80 -2.21 14.05 -19.17
CA GLN A 80 -1.92 13.16 -18.05
C GLN A 80 -1.78 13.92 -16.72
N VAL A 81 -1.13 15.08 -16.74
CA VAL A 81 -0.97 15.93 -15.56
C VAL A 81 -2.30 16.55 -15.13
N ARG A 82 -3.19 16.85 -16.09
CA ARG A 82 -4.56 17.31 -15.80
C ARG A 82 -5.43 16.18 -15.25
N ASN A 83 -5.41 15.01 -15.88
CA ASN A 83 -6.17 13.85 -15.43
C ASN A 83 -5.78 13.42 -14.01
N VAL A 84 -4.47 13.47 -13.69
CA VAL A 84 -4.02 13.16 -12.33
C VAL A 84 -4.45 14.25 -11.35
N SER A 85 -4.40 15.54 -11.71
CA SER A 85 -4.88 16.60 -10.82
C SER A 85 -6.38 16.55 -10.57
N ASP A 86 -7.18 16.22 -11.59
CA ASP A 86 -8.64 16.07 -11.46
C ASP A 86 -8.98 14.86 -10.56
N ALA A 87 -8.19 13.79 -10.64
CA ALA A 87 -8.32 12.65 -9.75
C ALA A 87 -7.91 12.98 -8.31
N VAL A 88 -6.91 13.85 -8.10
CA VAL A 88 -6.56 14.39 -6.78
C VAL A 88 -7.71 15.23 -6.22
N GLU A 89 -8.37 16.05 -7.02
CA GLU A 89 -9.54 16.80 -6.56
C GLU A 89 -10.67 15.84 -6.11
N GLN A 90 -10.93 14.78 -6.89
CA GLN A 90 -11.95 13.78 -6.57
C GLN A 90 -11.70 13.07 -5.24
N ILE A 91 -10.46 12.68 -4.93
CA ILE A 91 -10.16 12.02 -3.66
C ILE A 91 -10.31 12.97 -2.47
N PHE A 92 -9.94 14.25 -2.59
CA PHE A 92 -10.18 15.23 -1.53
C PHE A 92 -11.67 15.47 -1.29
N GLN A 93 -12.50 15.48 -2.34
CA GLN A 93 -13.95 15.57 -2.19
C GLN A 93 -14.55 14.33 -1.51
N ALA A 94 -14.06 13.13 -1.85
CA ALA A 94 -14.43 11.90 -1.17
C ALA A 94 -14.04 11.94 0.32
N GLN A 95 -12.82 12.40 0.63
CA GLN A 95 -12.32 12.57 1.99
C GLN A 95 -13.19 13.53 2.79
N ARG A 96 -13.56 14.68 2.21
CA ARG A 96 -14.45 15.67 2.82
C ARG A 96 -15.79 15.06 3.20
N LYS A 97 -16.37 14.25 2.30
CA LYS A 97 -17.63 13.55 2.56
C LYS A 97 -17.50 12.58 3.74
N LEU A 98 -16.41 11.81 3.79
CA LEU A 98 -16.14 10.90 4.90
C LEU A 98 -15.97 11.65 6.23
N ILE A 99 -15.19 12.73 6.27
CA ILE A 99 -15.01 13.56 7.47
C ILE A 99 -16.37 14.12 7.93
N SER A 100 -17.20 14.60 7.00
CA SER A 100 -18.55 15.07 7.32
C SER A 100 -19.44 13.96 7.90
N ILE A 101 -19.35 12.73 7.40
CA ILE A 101 -20.05 11.58 7.98
C ILE A 101 -19.52 11.31 9.39
N ALA A 102 -18.20 11.28 9.59
CA ALA A 102 -17.59 11.03 10.89
C ALA A 102 -18.04 12.05 11.95
N THR A 103 -18.29 13.32 11.57
CA THR A 103 -18.83 14.34 12.49
C THR A 103 -20.26 14.06 12.99
N GLN A 104 -21.01 13.19 12.31
CA GLN A 104 -22.41 12.90 12.59
C GLN A 104 -22.66 11.42 12.93
N ALA A 105 -21.67 10.55 12.72
CA ALA A 105 -21.78 9.12 12.87
C ALA A 105 -20.91 8.59 14.00
N GLN A 106 -21.38 7.52 14.65
CA GLN A 106 -20.52 6.68 15.48
C GLN A 106 -19.52 5.94 14.61
N LYS A 107 -18.32 5.68 15.14
CA LYS A 107 -17.29 4.88 14.46
C LYS A 107 -17.84 3.47 14.22
N PRO A 108 -18.03 3.02 12.98
CA PRO A 108 -18.40 1.63 12.73
C PRO A 108 -17.20 0.72 13.04
N ASP A 109 -17.48 -0.55 13.30
CA ASP A 109 -16.42 -1.54 13.49
C ASP A 109 -15.52 -1.61 12.24
N VAL A 110 -14.21 -1.62 12.44
CA VAL A 110 -13.22 -1.54 11.34
C VAL A 110 -13.24 -2.75 10.42
N THR A 111 -13.78 -3.89 10.88
CA THR A 111 -13.96 -5.10 10.08
C THR A 111 -15.33 -5.17 9.39
N SER A 112 -16.24 -4.25 9.71
CA SER A 112 -17.59 -4.23 9.13
C SER A 112 -17.60 -3.86 7.65
N SER A 113 -18.58 -4.38 6.92
CA SER A 113 -18.85 -3.96 5.54
C SER A 113 -19.16 -2.46 5.44
N VAL A 114 -19.77 -1.89 6.48
CA VAL A 114 -20.09 -0.45 6.56
C VAL A 114 -18.83 0.39 6.49
N TYR A 115 -17.81 0.04 7.28
CA TYR A 115 -16.53 0.75 7.27
C TYR A 115 -15.83 0.62 5.91
N ALA A 116 -15.83 -0.58 5.31
CA ALA A 116 -15.28 -0.80 3.98
C ALA A 116 -16.01 0.03 2.90
N GLU A 117 -17.35 0.10 2.94
CA GLU A 117 -18.16 0.87 2.00
C GLU A 117 -17.93 2.39 2.14
N LEU A 118 -17.72 2.89 3.36
CA LEU A 118 -17.40 4.30 3.60
C LEU A 118 -16.03 4.70 3.03
N LEU A 119 -15.05 3.78 3.03
CA LEU A 119 -13.71 4.02 2.48
C LEU A 119 -13.60 3.79 0.97
N LYS A 120 -14.55 3.06 0.37
CA LYS A 120 -14.54 2.67 -1.04
C LYS A 120 -14.35 3.84 -2.02
N PRO A 121 -14.97 5.02 -1.85
CA PRO A 121 -14.73 6.15 -2.74
C PRO A 121 -13.27 6.63 -2.73
N THR A 122 -12.63 6.63 -1.56
CA THR A 122 -11.21 6.97 -1.42
C THR A 122 -10.32 5.92 -2.10
N GLN A 123 -10.62 4.63 -1.90
CA GLN A 123 -9.88 3.53 -2.53
C GLN A 123 -9.94 3.59 -4.06
N LEU A 124 -11.13 3.77 -4.64
CA LEU A 124 -11.31 3.88 -6.09
C LEU A 124 -10.55 5.08 -6.68
N ALA A 125 -10.49 6.20 -5.95
CA ALA A 125 -9.76 7.37 -6.40
C ALA A 125 -8.24 7.15 -6.34
N LEU A 126 -7.72 6.46 -5.32
CA LEU A 126 -6.31 6.04 -5.24
C LEU A 126 -5.92 5.09 -6.38
N GLU A 127 -6.76 4.10 -6.66
CA GLU A 127 -6.56 3.17 -7.78
C GLU A 127 -6.52 3.93 -9.11
N LYS A 128 -7.44 4.87 -9.33
CA LYS A 128 -7.47 5.69 -10.56
C LYS A 128 -6.17 6.48 -10.76
N ILE A 129 -5.63 7.09 -9.71
CA ILE A 129 -4.37 7.84 -9.79
C ILE A 129 -3.19 6.92 -10.09
N THR A 130 -3.15 5.76 -9.43
CA THR A 130 -2.16 4.71 -9.69
C THR A 130 -2.22 4.26 -11.15
N ASP A 131 -3.42 3.95 -11.65
CA ASP A 131 -3.66 3.56 -13.03
C ASP A 131 -3.20 4.61 -14.04
N ILE A 132 -3.47 5.90 -13.79
CA ILE A 132 -3.00 6.99 -14.64
C ILE A 132 -1.48 6.98 -14.71
N ARG A 133 -0.78 6.79 -13.59
CA ARG A 133 0.68 6.71 -13.59
C ARG A 133 1.18 5.48 -14.36
N GLU A 134 0.66 4.30 -14.05
CA GLU A 134 1.15 3.04 -14.59
C GLU A 134 0.93 2.91 -16.10
N LYS A 135 -0.22 3.39 -16.61
CA LYS A 135 -0.51 3.41 -18.06
C LYS A 135 0.35 4.41 -18.83
N ASN A 136 1.01 5.34 -18.14
CA ASN A 136 1.78 6.41 -18.74
C ASN A 136 3.27 6.39 -18.36
N ARG A 137 3.85 5.19 -18.12
CA ARG A 137 5.28 5.00 -17.80
C ARG A 137 6.28 5.60 -18.79
N ALA A 138 5.90 5.66 -20.07
CA ALA A 138 6.75 6.26 -21.13
C ALA A 138 6.62 7.79 -21.22
N SER A 139 5.81 8.41 -20.35
CA SER A 139 5.57 9.85 -20.40
C SER A 139 6.81 10.67 -20.06
N PRO A 140 7.09 11.77 -20.78
CA PRO A 140 8.10 12.75 -20.36
C PRO A 140 7.72 13.42 -19.03
N PHE A 141 6.46 13.38 -18.62
CA PHE A 141 6.00 13.87 -17.31
C PHE A 141 5.86 12.76 -16.27
N TYR A 142 6.50 11.60 -16.45
CA TYR A 142 6.41 10.50 -15.49
C TYR A 142 6.87 10.86 -14.08
N ASN A 143 7.85 11.77 -13.92
CA ASN A 143 8.23 12.29 -12.60
C ASN A 143 7.10 13.12 -11.96
N HIS A 144 6.26 13.81 -12.74
CA HIS A 144 5.06 14.50 -12.22
C HIS A 144 4.03 13.47 -11.76
N LEU A 145 3.73 12.47 -12.60
CA LEU A 145 2.81 11.40 -12.24
C LEU A 145 3.28 10.62 -11.01
N SER A 146 4.59 10.41 -10.87
CA SER A 146 5.19 9.76 -9.70
C SER A 146 5.16 10.65 -8.45
N THR A 147 5.33 11.96 -8.59
CA THR A 147 5.18 12.90 -7.47
C THR A 147 3.79 12.75 -6.84
N VAL A 148 2.75 12.68 -7.67
CA VAL A 148 1.38 12.50 -7.19
C VAL A 148 1.12 11.07 -6.74
N GLY A 149 1.47 10.07 -7.55
CA GLY A 149 1.18 8.66 -7.28
C GLY A 149 1.81 8.12 -6.00
N GLU A 150 2.99 8.63 -5.62
CA GLU A 150 3.71 8.18 -4.43
C GLU A 150 3.33 9.03 -3.19
N GLY A 151 2.76 10.22 -3.40
CA GLY A 151 2.30 11.10 -2.32
C GLY A 151 0.83 10.93 -1.95
N ILE A 152 -0.03 10.59 -2.92
CA ILE A 152 -1.47 10.49 -2.70
C ILE A 152 -1.91 9.41 -1.69
N PRO A 153 -1.17 8.32 -1.45
CA PRO A 153 -1.50 7.40 -0.37
C PRO A 153 -1.61 8.09 1.00
N ALA A 154 -1.08 9.30 1.18
CA ALA A 154 -1.32 10.16 2.35
C ALA A 154 -2.81 10.25 2.73
N LEU A 155 -3.72 10.25 1.76
CA LEU A 155 -5.17 10.33 1.99
C LEU A 155 -5.73 9.05 2.65
N GLY A 156 -4.96 7.97 2.70
CA GLY A 156 -5.25 6.77 3.49
C GLY A 156 -5.17 6.97 5.01
N TRP A 157 -4.73 8.13 5.51
CA TRP A 157 -4.59 8.42 6.94
C TRP A 157 -5.86 8.18 7.77
N VAL A 158 -7.04 8.27 7.15
CA VAL A 158 -8.35 8.04 7.81
C VAL A 158 -8.51 6.63 8.36
N ALA A 159 -7.71 5.68 7.88
CA ALA A 159 -7.67 4.30 8.37
C ALA A 159 -6.42 4.00 9.23
N VAL A 160 -5.63 5.03 9.61
CA VAL A 160 -4.39 4.88 10.35
C VAL A 160 -4.57 5.34 11.80
N GLU A 161 -4.30 4.44 12.74
CA GLU A 161 -4.29 4.70 14.18
C GLU A 161 -3.04 4.01 14.79
N PRO A 162 -2.42 4.58 15.84
CA PRO A 162 -2.72 5.84 16.49
C PRO A 162 -1.93 7.03 15.90
N ALA A 163 -1.25 6.88 14.77
CA ALA A 163 -0.28 7.86 14.27
C ALA A 163 -0.53 8.31 12.80
N PRO A 164 -1.70 8.90 12.50
CA PRO A 164 -2.03 9.30 11.12
C PRO A 164 -1.20 10.48 10.58
N ALA A 165 -0.83 11.46 11.41
CA ALA A 165 -0.02 12.60 10.94
C ALA A 165 1.43 12.22 10.58
N PRO A 166 2.13 11.36 11.36
CA PRO A 166 3.39 10.77 10.91
C PRO A 166 3.27 10.02 9.57
N TYR A 167 2.22 9.22 9.39
CA TYR A 167 1.96 8.51 8.13
C TYR A 167 1.83 9.47 6.93
N VAL A 168 1.06 10.57 7.06
CA VAL A 168 0.99 11.61 6.02
C VAL A 168 2.38 12.18 5.71
N GLY A 169 3.22 12.35 6.74
CA GLY A 169 4.61 12.82 6.59
C GLY A 169 5.46 11.90 5.74
N GLU A 170 5.39 10.58 5.96
CA GLU A 170 6.14 9.59 5.19
C GLU A 170 5.73 9.56 3.71
N MET A 171 4.43 9.68 3.43
CA MET A 171 3.91 9.76 2.06
C MET A 171 4.33 11.06 1.37
N LYS A 172 4.33 12.18 2.11
CA LYS A 172 4.86 13.46 1.62
C LYS A 172 6.35 13.35 1.26
N ASP A 173 7.16 12.73 2.11
CA ASP A 173 8.61 12.59 1.86
C ASP A 173 8.87 11.73 0.61
N SER A 174 8.02 10.73 0.36
CA SER A 174 8.03 9.93 -0.87
C SER A 174 7.72 10.78 -2.11
N ALA A 175 6.75 11.69 -2.02
CA ALA A 175 6.45 12.67 -3.08
C ALA A 175 7.62 13.65 -3.32
N VAL A 176 8.26 14.13 -2.26
CA VAL A 176 9.40 15.07 -2.31
C VAL A 176 10.54 14.52 -3.18
N PHE A 177 10.81 13.21 -3.10
CA PHE A 177 11.83 12.57 -3.93
C PHE A 177 11.61 12.80 -5.43
N TYR A 178 10.38 12.59 -5.92
CA TYR A 178 10.05 12.79 -7.33
C TYR A 178 9.85 14.28 -7.67
N ALA A 179 9.32 15.08 -6.75
CA ALA A 179 9.21 16.53 -6.90
C ALA A 179 10.59 17.16 -7.12
N ASN A 180 11.62 16.72 -6.38
CA ASN A 180 12.99 17.16 -6.55
C ASN A 180 13.55 16.83 -7.94
N ARG A 181 13.14 15.70 -8.53
CA ARG A 181 13.51 15.34 -9.91
C ARG A 181 12.86 16.28 -10.92
N VAL A 182 11.57 16.60 -10.74
CA VAL A 182 10.88 17.62 -11.56
C VAL A 182 11.59 18.96 -11.45
N MET A 183 11.87 19.43 -10.23
CA MET A 183 12.56 20.71 -10.02
C MET A 183 13.94 20.73 -10.66
N LYS A 184 14.73 19.66 -10.53
CA LYS A 184 16.05 19.53 -11.14
C LYS A 184 15.98 19.52 -12.67
N GLU A 185 14.97 18.89 -13.26
CA GLU A 185 14.83 18.77 -14.70
C GLU A 185 14.37 20.08 -15.35
N PHE A 186 13.56 20.88 -14.64
CA PHE A 186 12.91 22.07 -15.19
C PHE A 186 13.46 23.41 -14.67
N LYS A 187 14.44 23.41 -13.75
CA LYS A 187 15.02 24.63 -13.14
C LYS A 187 15.48 25.70 -14.16
N ASP A 188 16.06 25.26 -15.27
CA ASP A 188 16.62 26.14 -16.31
C ASP A 188 15.74 26.11 -17.59
N LYS A 189 14.55 25.50 -17.53
CA LYS A 189 13.64 25.33 -18.66
C LYS A 189 12.35 26.10 -18.49
N ASP A 190 11.58 25.75 -17.47
CA ASP A 190 10.26 26.33 -17.24
C ASP A 190 9.87 26.27 -15.76
N ARG A 191 9.73 27.45 -15.17
CA ARG A 191 9.45 27.64 -13.74
C ARG A 191 8.08 27.11 -13.33
N LYS A 192 7.11 26.95 -14.26
CA LYS A 192 5.77 26.47 -13.90
C LYS A 192 5.78 25.05 -13.34
N HIS A 193 6.70 24.20 -13.78
CA HIS A 193 6.86 22.83 -13.27
C HIS A 193 7.41 22.82 -11.84
N ILE A 194 8.28 23.77 -11.50
CA ILE A 194 8.79 23.94 -10.13
C ILE A 194 7.67 24.41 -9.20
N VAL A 195 6.88 25.39 -9.66
CA VAL A 195 5.73 25.91 -8.90
C VAL A 195 4.69 24.81 -8.69
N TRP A 196 4.41 24.03 -9.73
CA TRP A 196 3.53 22.87 -9.65
C TRP A 196 4.01 21.83 -8.62
N ALA A 197 5.28 21.43 -8.69
CA ALA A 197 5.84 20.43 -7.79
C ALA A 197 5.76 20.88 -6.32
N ASN A 198 6.15 22.13 -6.04
CA ASN A 198 6.05 22.71 -4.70
C ASN A 198 4.61 22.83 -4.20
N SER A 199 3.64 23.12 -5.08
CA SER A 199 2.24 23.22 -4.68
C SER A 199 1.64 21.88 -4.21
N PHE A 200 2.08 20.76 -4.78
CA PHE A 200 1.66 19.44 -4.29
C PHE A 200 2.27 19.09 -2.92
N ILE A 201 3.55 19.44 -2.71
CA ILE A 201 4.20 19.24 -1.40
C ILE A 201 3.56 20.13 -0.33
N ALA A 202 3.19 21.37 -0.69
CA ALA A 202 2.46 22.27 0.20
C ALA A 202 1.08 21.68 0.57
N LEU A 203 0.33 21.15 -0.39
CA LEU A 203 -0.95 20.46 -0.15
C LEU A 203 -0.81 19.32 0.88
N LEU A 204 0.20 18.46 0.75
CA LEU A 204 0.43 17.38 1.72
C LEU A 204 0.94 17.90 3.08
N THR A 205 1.62 19.04 3.10
CA THR A 205 2.05 19.70 4.35
C THR A 205 0.84 20.25 5.12
N ASP A 206 -0.09 20.90 4.43
CA ASP A 206 -1.33 21.40 5.03
C ASP A 206 -2.20 20.24 5.53
N LEU A 207 -2.30 19.15 4.75
CA LEU A 207 -2.97 17.92 5.19
C LEU A 207 -2.34 17.35 6.47
N GLN A 208 -1.01 17.29 6.54
CA GLN A 208 -0.30 16.80 7.72
C GLN A 208 -0.59 17.66 8.96
N ALA A 209 -0.59 18.98 8.80
CA ALA A 209 -0.91 19.92 9.87
C ALA A 209 -2.36 19.74 10.34
N TYR A 210 -3.30 19.66 9.41
CA TYR A 210 -4.72 19.40 9.69
C TYR A 210 -4.95 18.10 10.48
N VAL A 211 -4.34 16.99 10.04
CA VAL A 211 -4.47 15.70 10.74
C VAL A 211 -3.87 15.79 12.13
N LYS A 212 -2.72 16.46 12.29
CA LYS A 212 -2.09 16.63 13.60
C LYS A 212 -2.98 17.41 14.58
N GLU A 213 -3.64 18.45 14.10
CA GLU A 213 -4.48 19.35 14.89
C GLU A 213 -5.86 18.75 15.24
N HIS A 214 -6.54 18.15 14.26
CA HIS A 214 -7.93 17.71 14.43
C HIS A 214 -8.12 16.20 14.59
N HIS A 215 -7.10 15.40 14.25
CA HIS A 215 -7.21 13.95 14.15
C HIS A 215 -5.95 13.24 14.68
N THR A 216 -5.43 13.71 15.82
CA THR A 216 -4.11 13.36 16.34
C THR A 216 -3.86 11.86 16.45
N THR A 217 -4.87 11.08 16.87
CA THR A 217 -4.77 9.63 17.06
C THR A 217 -5.57 8.79 16.08
N GLY A 218 -6.20 9.42 15.08
CA GLY A 218 -7.11 8.77 14.16
C GLY A 218 -8.21 9.71 13.70
N LEU A 219 -8.98 9.29 12.70
CA LEU A 219 -10.20 10.01 12.30
C LEU A 219 -11.15 10.11 13.51
N VAL A 220 -11.58 11.32 13.82
CA VAL A 220 -12.46 11.59 14.97
C VAL A 220 -13.91 11.38 14.53
N TRP A 221 -14.57 10.43 15.19
CA TRP A 221 -15.98 10.11 15.01
C TRP A 221 -16.82 10.70 16.15
N ASN A 222 -18.09 10.96 15.89
CA ASN A 222 -19.00 11.45 16.91
C ASN A 222 -19.58 10.27 17.73
N PRO A 223 -19.20 10.09 19.02
CA PRO A 223 -19.69 8.99 19.84
C PRO A 223 -21.20 9.08 20.11
N LYS A 224 -21.80 10.27 19.99
CA LYS A 224 -23.25 10.50 20.08
C LYS A 224 -23.92 10.61 18.71
N GLY A 225 -23.19 10.27 17.65
CA GLY A 225 -23.68 10.26 16.29
C GLY A 225 -24.71 9.16 16.05
N ARG A 226 -25.41 9.24 14.92
CA ARG A 226 -26.29 8.15 14.46
C ARG A 226 -25.46 7.01 13.85
N ASP A 227 -26.09 5.87 13.65
CA ASP A 227 -25.44 4.71 13.04
C ASP A 227 -24.87 5.05 11.65
N ALA A 228 -23.61 4.70 11.40
CA ALA A 228 -22.90 4.99 10.15
C ALA A 228 -23.58 4.37 8.91
N GLN A 229 -24.27 3.22 9.07
CA GLN A 229 -25.06 2.56 8.01
C GLN A 229 -26.12 3.49 7.43
N THR A 230 -26.67 4.39 8.25
CA THR A 230 -27.73 5.28 7.79
C THR A 230 -27.25 6.28 6.74
N PHE A 231 -25.97 6.66 6.74
CA PHE A 231 -25.39 7.55 5.73
C PHE A 231 -25.09 6.85 4.40
N LEU A 232 -24.96 5.52 4.42
CA LEU A 232 -24.89 4.72 3.19
C LEU A 232 -26.27 4.65 2.54
N ASN A 233 -27.31 4.47 3.35
CA ASN A 233 -28.70 4.41 2.89
C ASN A 233 -29.24 5.76 2.41
N ASP A 234 -28.83 6.88 3.03
CA ASP A 234 -29.24 8.24 2.62
C ASP A 234 -28.65 8.62 1.23
N ASN A 235 -27.66 7.88 0.72
CA ASN A 235 -27.15 8.00 -0.65
C ASN A 235 -27.81 7.03 -1.66
N ALA A 236 -28.68 6.13 -1.20
CA ALA A 236 -29.49 5.31 -2.10
C ALA A 236 -30.59 6.21 -2.68
N ALA A 237 -30.69 6.23 -4.02
CA ALA A 237 -31.79 6.92 -4.69
C ALA A 237 -33.14 6.47 -4.08
N PRO A 238 -34.14 7.36 -3.96
CA PRO A 238 -35.43 6.99 -3.38
C PRO A 238 -35.99 5.76 -4.12
N PRO A 239 -36.53 4.75 -3.42
CA PRO A 239 -37.30 3.72 -4.09
C PRO A 239 -38.44 4.42 -4.86
N ALA A 240 -38.61 4.06 -6.14
CA ALA A 240 -39.69 4.57 -6.95
C ALA A 240 -41.03 4.43 -6.18
N PRO A 241 -41.97 5.38 -6.30
CA PRO A 241 -43.20 5.35 -5.53
C PRO A 241 -43.92 4.02 -5.80
N ALA A 242 -44.34 3.34 -4.74
CA ALA A 242 -45.20 2.17 -4.84
C ALA A 242 -46.54 2.59 -5.47
N GLY A 243 -46.63 2.45 -6.78
CA GLY A 243 -47.81 2.76 -7.57
C GLY A 243 -48.49 1.49 -8.06
N GLY A 244 -49.66 1.20 -7.50
CA GLY A 244 -50.75 0.53 -8.22
C GLY A 244 -50.75 -1.00 -8.21
N SER A 245 -51.79 -1.55 -7.60
CA SER A 245 -52.26 -2.93 -7.71
C SER A 245 -52.25 -3.47 -9.16
N VAL A 246 -51.56 -4.58 -9.39
CA VAL A 246 -51.74 -5.41 -10.59
C VAL A 246 -52.97 -6.31 -10.40
N PRO A 247 -53.92 -6.38 -11.36
CA PRO A 247 -55.07 -7.28 -11.28
C PRO A 247 -54.67 -8.73 -11.60
N PRO A 248 -55.45 -9.73 -11.13
CA PRO A 248 -55.10 -11.14 -11.29
C PRO A 248 -55.18 -11.60 -12.76
N PRO A 249 -54.34 -12.56 -13.19
CA PRO A 249 -54.30 -13.02 -14.57
C PRO A 249 -55.53 -13.89 -14.95
N PRO A 250 -56.05 -13.78 -16.19
CA PRO A 250 -57.13 -14.62 -16.69
C PRO A 250 -56.64 -16.03 -17.13
N PRO A 251 -57.52 -17.04 -17.17
CA PRO A 251 -57.18 -18.42 -17.51
C PRO A 251 -56.93 -18.63 -19.02
N PRO A 252 -56.21 -19.70 -19.43
CA PRO A 252 -55.75 -19.88 -20.81
C PRO A 252 -56.83 -20.50 -21.72
N PRO A 253 -56.92 -20.10 -23.00
CA PRO A 253 -57.63 -20.87 -24.03
C PRO A 253 -56.68 -21.75 -24.87
N PRO A 254 -57.21 -22.78 -25.57
CA PRO A 254 -56.42 -23.84 -26.21
C PRO A 254 -56.00 -23.54 -27.66
N ALA A 255 -55.08 -24.39 -28.15
CA ALA A 255 -54.32 -24.34 -29.39
C ALA A 255 -55.13 -24.24 -30.70
N ASP A 256 -54.63 -23.48 -31.68
CA ASP A 256 -54.05 -24.00 -32.94
C ASP A 256 -53.82 -22.88 -33.99
N PHE A 257 -52.93 -23.20 -34.95
CA PHE A 257 -52.74 -22.64 -36.30
C PHE A 257 -51.56 -21.70 -36.60
N GLN A 258 -50.93 -22.07 -37.71
CA GLN A 258 -49.61 -21.74 -38.26
C GLN A 258 -49.59 -20.43 -39.06
N ALA A 259 -48.44 -19.75 -39.12
CA ALA A 259 -47.95 -19.04 -40.32
C ALA A 259 -46.44 -18.68 -40.17
N PRO A 260 -45.69 -18.49 -41.27
CA PRO A 260 -44.30 -18.93 -41.38
C PRO A 260 -43.21 -17.83 -41.32
N ALA A 261 -42.04 -18.29 -40.86
CA ALA A 261 -40.65 -17.86 -40.99
C ALA A 261 -40.28 -16.50 -41.63
N GLN A 262 -39.53 -15.68 -40.86
CA GLN A 262 -38.28 -15.07 -41.34
C GLN A 262 -37.31 -14.62 -40.22
N GLN A 263 -36.12 -15.23 -40.26
CA GLN A 263 -34.79 -14.73 -39.85
C GLN A 263 -34.58 -14.20 -38.42
N SER A 264 -34.15 -15.10 -37.54
CA SER A 264 -33.45 -14.80 -36.29
C SER A 264 -31.92 -14.77 -36.49
N THR A 265 -31.32 -13.66 -36.06
CA THR A 265 -29.91 -13.53 -35.67
C THR A 265 -29.52 -14.54 -34.57
N PRO A 266 -28.23 -14.94 -34.44
CA PRO A 266 -27.82 -15.95 -33.48
C PRO A 266 -28.08 -15.55 -32.02
N ASP A 267 -28.73 -16.46 -31.32
CA ASP A 267 -29.11 -16.43 -29.91
C ASP A 267 -27.88 -16.56 -28.99
N MET A 268 -27.55 -15.47 -28.29
CA MET A 268 -26.49 -15.39 -27.26
C MET A 268 -26.89 -16.05 -25.92
N SER A 269 -28.03 -16.74 -25.87
CA SER A 269 -28.52 -17.40 -24.65
C SER A 269 -28.01 -18.84 -24.48
N ASN A 270 -27.38 -19.42 -25.51
CA ASN A 270 -26.71 -20.72 -25.39
C ASN A 270 -25.29 -20.62 -24.80
N LEU A 271 -24.65 -19.44 -24.84
CA LEU A 271 -23.31 -19.26 -24.31
C LEU A 271 -23.28 -19.21 -22.76
N PHE A 272 -24.38 -18.80 -22.13
CA PHE A 272 -24.47 -18.73 -20.67
C PHE A 272 -24.87 -20.07 -20.01
N ASN A 273 -25.48 -21.00 -20.75
CA ASN A 273 -25.78 -22.35 -20.25
C ASN A 273 -24.60 -23.34 -20.39
N GLU A 274 -23.58 -23.00 -21.18
CA GLU A 274 -22.37 -23.82 -21.34
C GLU A 274 -21.28 -23.50 -20.30
N ILE A 275 -21.35 -22.32 -19.66
CA ILE A 275 -20.38 -21.85 -18.67
C ILE A 275 -20.63 -22.40 -17.25
N ASN A 276 -21.84 -22.89 -16.93
CA ASN A 276 -22.18 -23.42 -15.60
C ASN A 276 -22.05 -24.94 -15.44
N LYS A 277 -21.16 -25.61 -16.19
CA LYS A 277 -20.96 -27.09 -16.13
C LYS A 277 -19.65 -27.60 -15.52
N GLY A 278 -18.89 -26.76 -14.82
CA GLY A 278 -17.78 -27.22 -13.95
C GLY A 278 -16.80 -28.22 -14.61
N GLU A 279 -16.33 -29.21 -13.84
CA GLU A 279 -15.22 -30.15 -14.16
C GLU A 279 -15.41 -31.05 -15.40
N GLY A 280 -16.53 -30.96 -16.13
CA GLY A 280 -16.81 -31.79 -17.32
C GLY A 280 -16.13 -31.35 -18.63
N ILE A 281 -15.49 -30.17 -18.70
CA ILE A 281 -14.91 -29.62 -19.95
C ILE A 281 -13.68 -30.41 -20.45
N THR A 282 -13.05 -31.24 -19.61
CA THR A 282 -11.85 -32.01 -20.00
C THR A 282 -12.14 -33.29 -20.81
N ALA A 283 -13.41 -33.69 -20.94
CA ALA A 283 -13.80 -34.91 -21.66
C ALA A 283 -13.87 -34.75 -23.19
N GLY A 284 -13.90 -33.51 -23.72
CA GLY A 284 -14.04 -33.22 -25.15
C GLY A 284 -12.73 -32.98 -25.92
N LEU A 285 -11.58 -32.94 -25.23
CA LEU A 285 -10.28 -32.71 -25.87
C LEU A 285 -9.73 -34.02 -26.45
N LYS A 286 -9.46 -34.02 -27.76
CA LYS A 286 -8.85 -35.15 -28.47
C LYS A 286 -7.49 -35.47 -27.85
N LYS A 287 -7.36 -36.64 -27.22
CA LYS A 287 -6.09 -37.10 -26.61
C LYS A 287 -5.04 -37.32 -27.71
N VAL A 288 -3.94 -36.59 -27.60
CA VAL A 288 -2.75 -36.73 -28.46
C VAL A 288 -2.01 -38.01 -28.05
N SER A 289 -1.86 -38.97 -28.97
CA SER A 289 -1.09 -40.20 -28.73
C SER A 289 0.42 -39.93 -28.73
N LYS A 290 1.19 -40.81 -28.08
CA LYS A 290 2.65 -40.69 -27.88
C LYS A 290 3.45 -40.51 -29.17
N ASP A 291 2.88 -40.84 -30.33
CA ASP A 291 3.49 -40.78 -31.66
C ASP A 291 3.38 -39.38 -32.30
N GLN A 292 2.54 -38.50 -31.75
CA GLN A 292 2.41 -37.09 -32.16
C GLN A 292 3.27 -36.13 -31.34
N MET A 293 4.09 -36.66 -30.42
CA MET A 293 5.11 -35.90 -29.70
C MET A 293 6.41 -35.89 -30.51
N THR A 294 6.75 -34.77 -31.11
CA THR A 294 7.92 -34.53 -31.99
C THR A 294 9.31 -34.79 -31.37
N HIS A 295 9.40 -35.23 -30.10
CA HIS A 295 10.66 -35.63 -29.46
C HIS A 295 10.88 -37.16 -29.40
N LYS A 296 9.99 -37.97 -30.01
CA LYS A 296 10.06 -39.44 -29.94
C LYS A 296 10.00 -40.14 -31.31
N ASN A 297 10.25 -39.46 -32.42
CA ASN A 297 10.36 -40.12 -33.72
C ASN A 297 11.71 -40.85 -33.86
N PRO A 298 11.76 -42.20 -33.86
CA PRO A 298 12.99 -42.98 -33.95
C PRO A 298 13.64 -42.94 -35.36
N GLU A 299 12.90 -42.54 -36.39
CA GLU A 299 13.39 -42.54 -37.79
C GLU A 299 14.37 -41.40 -38.10
N LEU A 300 14.43 -40.35 -37.28
CA LEU A 300 15.37 -39.24 -37.45
C LEU A 300 16.76 -39.49 -36.83
N ARG A 301 17.01 -40.68 -36.25
CA ARG A 301 18.33 -41.07 -35.71
C ARG A 301 19.12 -42.03 -36.60
N ALA A 302 18.60 -42.39 -37.76
CA ALA A 302 19.19 -43.40 -38.63
C ALA A 302 19.76 -42.80 -39.93
N SER A 303 20.72 -41.88 -39.83
CA SER A 303 21.62 -41.61 -40.96
C SER A 303 22.91 -40.93 -40.51
N GLY A 304 24.03 -41.63 -40.67
CA GLY A 304 25.35 -41.00 -40.79
C GLY A 304 26.36 -41.33 -39.70
N ALA A 305 26.75 -42.59 -39.57
CA ALA A 305 28.03 -42.95 -38.96
C ALA A 305 29.16 -42.75 -39.98
N VAL A 306 30.22 -42.01 -39.63
CA VAL A 306 31.56 -42.20 -40.22
C VAL A 306 32.68 -41.78 -39.27
N ALA A 307 33.51 -42.79 -38.98
CA ALA A 307 34.95 -42.86 -38.68
C ALA A 307 35.61 -42.00 -37.57
N ALA A 308 36.30 -42.73 -36.68
CA ALA A 308 37.17 -42.24 -35.62
C ALA A 308 38.56 -41.80 -36.13
N SER A 309 39.06 -40.69 -35.61
CA SER A 309 40.50 -40.36 -35.54
C SER A 309 40.77 -39.38 -34.39
N ALA A 310 42.05 -39.27 -34.01
CA ALA A 310 42.54 -39.08 -32.65
C ALA A 310 42.66 -37.62 -32.11
N SER A 311 42.70 -37.55 -30.76
CA SER A 311 43.34 -36.54 -29.87
C SER A 311 42.85 -35.08 -29.75
N ALA A 312 42.47 -34.71 -28.50
CA ALA A 312 42.40 -33.40 -27.80
C ALA A 312 41.26 -32.38 -28.15
N PRO A 313 40.94 -31.37 -27.31
CA PRO A 313 40.89 -31.20 -25.84
C PRO A 313 39.45 -30.89 -25.31
N ALA A 314 39.30 -30.61 -24.01
CA ALA A 314 38.03 -30.48 -23.24
C ALA A 314 36.93 -29.56 -23.84
N PRO A 315 35.63 -29.89 -23.65
CA PRO A 315 34.52 -29.17 -24.31
C PRO A 315 34.20 -27.83 -23.64
N ALA A 316 34.08 -26.80 -24.47
CA ALA A 316 33.61 -25.46 -24.16
C ALA A 316 32.15 -25.45 -23.65
N GLN A 317 31.88 -24.56 -22.69
CA GLN A 317 30.55 -24.31 -22.12
C GLN A 317 29.57 -23.79 -23.19
N LYS A 318 28.39 -24.41 -23.26
CA LYS A 318 27.24 -23.90 -24.03
C LYS A 318 26.79 -22.53 -23.46
N PRO A 319 26.43 -21.55 -24.30
CA PRO A 319 25.91 -20.27 -23.84
C PRO A 319 24.60 -20.46 -23.04
N ALA A 320 24.56 -19.86 -21.85
CA ALA A 320 23.39 -19.84 -21.00
C ALA A 320 22.22 -19.11 -21.67
N ALA A 321 21.00 -19.59 -21.40
CA ALA A 321 19.75 -18.93 -21.76
C ALA A 321 19.74 -17.46 -21.25
N PRO A 322 19.05 -16.54 -21.95
CA PRO A 322 19.06 -15.12 -21.62
C PRO A 322 18.55 -14.91 -20.19
N THR A 323 19.43 -14.36 -19.35
CA THR A 323 19.10 -14.00 -17.98
C THR A 323 18.15 -12.82 -17.99
N ALA A 324 17.05 -12.95 -17.25
CA ALA A 324 16.18 -11.84 -16.91
C ALA A 324 17.05 -10.68 -16.39
N THR A 325 16.83 -9.48 -16.91
CA THR A 325 17.54 -8.26 -16.56
C THR A 325 17.51 -8.04 -15.04
N LYS A 326 18.63 -8.35 -14.38
CA LYS A 326 18.80 -8.15 -12.93
C LYS A 326 18.86 -6.65 -12.65
N LYS A 327 17.93 -6.16 -11.82
CA LYS A 327 17.98 -4.81 -11.25
C LYS A 327 19.34 -4.61 -10.56
N PRO A 328 19.90 -3.38 -10.55
CA PRO A 328 21.20 -3.14 -9.94
C PRO A 328 21.18 -3.47 -8.44
N ALA A 329 22.29 -4.01 -7.94
CA ALA A 329 22.49 -4.26 -6.52
C ALA A 329 22.50 -2.92 -5.77
N LYS A 330 21.81 -2.86 -4.62
CA LYS A 330 21.83 -1.70 -3.73
C LYS A 330 22.31 -2.11 -2.34
N PHE A 331 23.06 -1.20 -1.74
CA PHE A 331 23.46 -1.26 -0.34
C PHE A 331 23.63 0.19 0.12
N GLN A 332 22.59 0.77 0.71
CA GLN A 332 22.62 2.16 1.13
C GLN A 332 21.61 2.41 2.25
N LEU A 333 21.90 3.41 3.07
CA LEU A 333 20.92 3.99 3.98
C LEU A 333 20.11 5.04 3.22
N ASP A 334 18.79 4.87 3.15
CA ASP A 334 17.85 5.84 2.59
C ASP A 334 16.92 6.34 3.72
N GLY A 335 17.17 7.56 4.18
CA GLY A 335 16.54 8.09 5.40
C GLY A 335 16.87 7.25 6.63
N ASN A 336 15.84 6.61 7.21
CA ASN A 336 15.97 5.68 8.34
C ASN A 336 15.93 4.20 7.92
N LYS A 337 15.99 3.88 6.61
CA LYS A 337 15.87 2.51 6.12
C LYS A 337 17.15 2.07 5.40
N TRP A 338 17.80 1.03 5.92
CA TRP A 338 18.86 0.35 5.19
C TRP A 338 18.25 -0.50 4.07
N ILE A 339 18.63 -0.22 2.83
CA ILE A 339 18.14 -0.89 1.62
C ILE A 339 19.25 -1.79 1.07
N ILE A 340 19.03 -3.10 1.13
CA ILE A 340 19.91 -4.14 0.59
C ILE A 340 19.12 -4.91 -0.47
N GLU A 341 19.37 -4.60 -1.74
CA GLU A 341 18.60 -5.18 -2.85
C GLU A 341 19.50 -5.95 -3.81
N ASN A 342 18.98 -7.03 -4.37
CA ASN A 342 19.54 -7.76 -5.51
C ASN A 342 21.01 -8.19 -5.32
N GLN A 343 21.43 -8.46 -4.08
CA GLN A 343 22.77 -8.97 -3.78
C GLN A 343 22.87 -10.44 -4.17
N ILE A 344 23.90 -10.82 -4.91
CA ILE A 344 24.05 -12.20 -5.43
C ILE A 344 25.42 -12.73 -5.06
N ASN A 345 25.43 -13.85 -4.33
CA ASN A 345 26.64 -14.51 -3.84
C ASN A 345 27.56 -13.59 -3.01
N ASN A 346 27.00 -12.59 -2.32
CA ASN A 346 27.77 -11.66 -1.52
C ASN A 346 27.73 -12.06 -0.04
N GLN A 347 28.89 -12.45 0.49
CA GLN A 347 29.04 -12.96 1.86
C GLN A 347 29.57 -11.91 2.85
N GLN A 348 29.80 -10.67 2.39
CA GLN A 348 30.49 -9.63 3.15
C GLN A 348 29.62 -8.38 3.34
N LEU A 349 28.31 -8.55 3.48
CA LEU A 349 27.38 -7.43 3.70
C LEU A 349 27.25 -7.19 5.20
N ILE A 350 27.88 -6.12 5.70
CA ILE A 350 27.88 -5.77 7.11
C ILE A 350 27.33 -4.35 7.28
N ILE A 351 26.32 -4.21 8.13
CA ILE A 351 25.80 -2.93 8.62
C ILE A 351 26.32 -2.76 10.04
N ASP A 352 27.26 -1.86 10.24
CA ASP A 352 27.93 -1.59 11.52
C ASP A 352 27.42 -0.32 12.20
N GLN A 353 26.98 0.67 11.44
CA GLN A 353 26.45 1.94 11.92
C GLN A 353 24.91 1.92 11.97
N THR A 354 24.35 1.22 12.97
CA THR A 354 22.89 1.14 13.16
C THR A 354 22.40 2.06 14.27
N GLU A 355 21.18 2.57 14.11
CA GLU A 355 20.44 3.28 15.16
C GLU A 355 19.11 2.58 15.45
N THR A 356 18.62 2.66 16.68
CA THR A 356 17.39 1.97 17.12
C THR A 356 16.13 2.37 16.37
N ARG A 357 16.10 3.57 15.78
CA ARG A 357 14.98 4.03 14.93
C ARG A 357 15.03 3.49 13.49
N GLN A 358 16.17 2.94 13.07
CA GLN A 358 16.36 2.50 11.69
C GLN A 358 15.77 1.12 11.45
N SER A 359 15.31 0.85 10.24
CA SER A 359 14.85 -0.47 9.82
C SER A 359 15.71 -1.01 8.69
N VAL A 360 15.80 -2.33 8.54
CA VAL A 360 16.57 -2.98 7.47
C VAL A 360 15.63 -3.68 6.51
N TYR A 361 15.74 -3.37 5.22
CA TYR A 361 14.97 -3.99 4.15
C TYR A 361 15.91 -4.75 3.20
N ILE A 362 15.77 -6.08 3.20
CA ILE A 362 16.59 -7.01 2.41
C ILE A 362 15.67 -7.62 1.35
N TYR A 363 15.91 -7.29 0.08
CA TYR A 363 15.02 -7.69 -1.01
C TYR A 363 15.76 -8.36 -2.18
N GLY A 364 15.26 -9.51 -2.61
CA GLY A 364 15.74 -10.15 -3.84
C GLY A 364 17.19 -10.64 -3.78
N CYS A 365 17.76 -10.79 -2.57
CA CYS A 365 19.11 -11.33 -2.39
C CYS A 365 19.14 -12.84 -2.65
N GLU A 366 20.20 -13.33 -3.28
CA GLU A 366 20.42 -14.75 -3.58
C GLU A 366 21.81 -15.19 -3.14
N GLY A 367 21.91 -16.30 -2.39
CA GLY A 367 23.20 -16.88 -1.99
C GLY A 367 24.08 -15.94 -1.16
N SER A 368 23.49 -14.97 -0.46
CA SER A 368 24.19 -13.88 0.21
C SER A 368 24.02 -13.92 1.73
N THR A 369 24.94 -13.34 2.48
CA THR A 369 24.88 -13.26 3.94
C THR A 369 24.97 -11.81 4.38
N ILE A 370 23.99 -11.37 5.18
CA ILE A 370 23.87 -10.01 5.71
C ILE A 370 24.06 -10.06 7.23
N GLN A 371 24.94 -9.21 7.75
CA GLN A 371 25.17 -9.02 9.18
C GLN A 371 24.69 -7.62 9.60
N VAL A 372 23.79 -7.55 10.56
CA VAL A 372 23.27 -6.30 11.13
C VAL A 372 23.75 -6.20 12.58
N LYS A 373 24.74 -5.35 12.83
CA LYS A 373 25.25 -5.11 14.18
C LYS A 373 24.37 -4.09 14.90
N GLY A 374 24.38 -4.12 16.23
CA GLY A 374 23.57 -3.22 17.05
C GLY A 374 22.08 -3.51 17.05
N LYS A 375 21.30 -2.55 17.57
CA LYS A 375 19.85 -2.67 17.71
C LYS A 375 19.13 -1.79 16.71
N VAL A 376 18.30 -2.38 15.87
CA VAL A 376 17.45 -1.71 14.87
C VAL A 376 15.97 -1.83 15.26
N ASN A 377 15.09 -1.06 14.63
CA ASN A 377 13.65 -1.13 14.88
C ASN A 377 13.08 -2.48 14.40
N ALA A 378 13.23 -2.76 13.10
CA ALA A 378 12.71 -3.96 12.46
C ALA A 378 13.61 -4.42 11.29
N ILE A 379 13.53 -5.69 10.92
CA ILE A 379 14.19 -6.27 9.76
C ILE A 379 13.15 -6.96 8.87
N ILE A 380 13.17 -6.71 7.57
CA ILE A 380 12.31 -7.36 6.59
C ILE A 380 13.18 -8.06 5.56
N VAL A 381 12.92 -9.34 5.33
CA VAL A 381 13.57 -10.21 4.35
C VAL A 381 12.51 -10.64 3.34
N ASP A 382 12.52 -10.04 2.15
CA ASP A 382 11.50 -10.26 1.12
C ASP A 382 12.12 -10.83 -0.17
N THR A 383 11.50 -11.90 -0.70
CA THR A 383 11.86 -12.46 -2.01
C THR A 383 13.32 -12.92 -2.08
N CYS A 384 13.90 -13.31 -0.94
CA CYS A 384 15.29 -13.77 -0.85
C CYS A 384 15.41 -15.28 -1.06
N LYS A 385 16.56 -15.74 -1.57
CA LYS A 385 16.86 -17.17 -1.81
C LYS A 385 18.21 -17.54 -1.22
N LYS A 386 18.32 -18.66 -0.49
CA LYS A 386 19.61 -19.12 0.09
C LYS A 386 20.35 -17.99 0.83
N THR A 387 19.61 -17.16 1.57
CA THR A 387 20.15 -15.95 2.17
C THR A 387 20.26 -16.12 3.68
N GLY A 388 21.41 -15.78 4.24
CA GLY A 388 21.67 -15.75 5.67
C GLY A 388 21.51 -14.33 6.21
N VAL A 389 20.83 -14.19 7.34
CA VAL A 389 20.72 -12.92 8.08
C VAL A 389 21.13 -13.15 9.51
N VAL A 390 22.20 -12.49 9.94
CA VAL A 390 22.68 -12.49 11.33
C VAL A 390 22.47 -11.11 11.90
N PHE A 391 21.79 -10.98 13.04
CA PHE A 391 21.55 -9.68 13.65
C PHE A 391 21.63 -9.73 15.16
N GLU A 392 21.98 -8.60 15.79
CA GLU A 392 22.04 -8.51 17.25
C GLU A 392 20.65 -8.38 17.87
N SER A 393 19.92 -7.29 17.62
CA SER A 393 18.58 -7.13 18.22
C SER A 393 17.64 -6.27 17.37
N THR A 394 16.35 -6.52 17.52
CA THR A 394 15.27 -5.68 16.98
C THR A 394 14.44 -5.11 18.13
N VAL A 395 13.78 -3.97 17.89
CA VAL A 395 12.80 -3.41 18.83
C VAL A 395 11.45 -4.11 18.69
N SER A 396 11.07 -4.46 17.46
CA SER A 396 9.74 -4.99 17.15
C SER A 396 9.78 -6.38 16.54
N THR A 397 10.20 -6.51 15.28
CA THR A 397 10.02 -7.76 14.52
C THR A 397 11.16 -8.02 13.54
N ILE A 398 11.28 -9.30 13.16
CA ILE A 398 11.88 -9.70 11.89
C ILE A 398 10.85 -10.45 11.05
N ASP A 399 10.61 -9.96 9.83
CA ASP A 399 9.62 -10.50 8.91
C ASP A 399 10.32 -11.19 7.73
N ILE A 400 10.04 -12.46 7.51
CA ILE A 400 10.55 -13.26 6.38
C ILE A 400 9.38 -13.55 5.45
N VAL A 401 9.36 -12.89 4.30
CA VAL A 401 8.23 -12.88 3.38
C VAL A 401 8.66 -13.38 2.00
N ASN A 402 7.83 -14.20 1.35
CA ASN A 402 8.01 -14.65 -0.05
C ASN A 402 9.40 -15.26 -0.37
N SER A 403 10.09 -15.81 0.64
CA SER A 403 11.50 -16.19 0.51
C SER A 403 11.69 -17.72 0.43
N LYS A 404 12.89 -18.18 0.08
CA LYS A 404 13.21 -19.63 0.01
C LYS A 404 14.58 -19.96 0.58
N SER A 405 14.65 -20.98 1.43
CA SER A 405 15.90 -21.41 2.07
C SER A 405 16.63 -20.27 2.78
N VAL A 406 15.93 -19.54 3.65
CA VAL A 406 16.50 -18.45 4.45
C VAL A 406 17.00 -18.99 5.78
N GLN A 407 18.12 -18.44 6.26
CA GLN A 407 18.65 -18.72 7.60
C GLN A 407 18.69 -17.40 8.37
N VAL A 408 18.13 -17.39 9.57
CA VAL A 408 18.11 -16.23 10.46
C VAL A 408 18.73 -16.60 11.78
N GLN A 409 19.71 -15.80 12.21
CA GLN A 409 20.36 -15.95 13.51
C GLN A 409 20.24 -14.65 14.30
N VAL A 410 19.63 -14.71 15.48
CA VAL A 410 19.61 -13.59 16.43
C VAL A 410 20.66 -13.81 17.51
N LEU A 411 21.49 -12.81 17.77
CA LEU A 411 22.55 -12.87 18.79
C LEU A 411 22.08 -12.32 20.14
N GLY A 412 21.22 -11.33 20.14
CA GLY A 412 20.54 -10.74 21.31
C GLY A 412 19.05 -11.11 21.30
N VAL A 413 18.15 -10.12 21.28
CA VAL A 413 16.70 -10.34 21.44
C VAL A 413 15.89 -9.78 20.26
N THR A 414 14.85 -10.51 19.85
CA THR A 414 13.74 -10.03 19.02
C THR A 414 12.41 -10.42 19.67
N PRO A 415 11.44 -9.50 19.84
CA PRO A 415 10.14 -9.87 20.40
C PRO A 415 9.32 -10.79 19.49
N THR A 416 9.40 -10.58 18.18
CA THR A 416 8.56 -11.29 17.21
C THR A 416 9.35 -11.71 15.98
N ILE A 417 9.04 -12.89 15.46
CA ILE A 417 9.51 -13.40 14.17
C ILE A 417 8.28 -13.77 13.35
N VAL A 418 8.12 -13.19 12.16
CA VAL A 418 7.03 -13.52 11.24
C VAL A 418 7.60 -14.22 10.02
N ILE A 419 7.02 -15.35 9.64
CA ILE A 419 7.39 -16.11 8.46
C ILE A 419 6.14 -16.28 7.60
N ASP A 420 6.02 -15.49 6.54
CA ASP A 420 4.89 -15.55 5.61
C ASP A 420 5.36 -15.98 4.21
N LYS A 421 4.57 -16.85 3.55
CA LYS A 421 4.80 -17.31 2.16
C LYS A 421 6.24 -17.78 1.88
N THR A 422 6.92 -18.30 2.90
CA THR A 422 8.34 -18.64 2.81
C THR A 422 8.55 -20.15 2.79
N ASP A 423 9.41 -20.62 1.88
CA ASP A 423 9.70 -22.04 1.67
C ASP A 423 11.07 -22.43 2.22
N GLY A 424 11.08 -22.92 3.45
CA GLY A 424 12.30 -23.23 4.19
C GLY A 424 12.89 -22.00 4.85
N ALA A 425 12.71 -21.90 6.17
CA ALA A 425 13.34 -20.92 7.04
C ALA A 425 13.95 -21.66 8.25
N GLN A 426 15.21 -21.41 8.55
CA GLN A 426 15.88 -21.93 9.73
C GLN A 426 16.15 -20.78 10.70
N LEU A 427 15.69 -20.92 11.93
CA LEU A 427 15.87 -19.93 12.99
C LEU A 427 16.91 -20.44 13.98
N PHE A 428 17.91 -19.61 14.27
CA PHE A 428 18.92 -19.83 15.29
C PHE A 428 18.75 -18.74 16.35
N LEU A 429 18.31 -19.14 17.54
CA LEU A 429 17.96 -18.23 18.62
C LEU A 429 19.07 -18.15 19.67
N SER A 430 19.31 -16.95 20.19
CA SER A 430 20.18 -16.76 21.34
C SER A 430 19.53 -17.31 22.62
N LYS A 431 20.33 -17.48 23.67
CA LYS A 431 19.81 -17.85 25.01
C LYS A 431 18.91 -16.76 25.62
N GLU A 432 19.02 -15.51 25.14
CA GLU A 432 18.27 -14.36 25.62
C GLU A 432 16.94 -14.18 24.86
N CYS A 433 16.79 -14.83 23.70
CA CYS A 433 15.63 -14.70 22.82
C CYS A 433 14.65 -15.88 22.94
N LEU A 434 14.47 -16.44 24.14
CA LEU A 434 13.58 -17.58 24.35
C LEU A 434 12.10 -17.16 24.49
N ASP A 435 11.84 -15.93 24.91
CA ASP A 435 10.49 -15.36 25.03
C ASP A 435 9.93 -14.80 23.70
N VAL A 436 10.49 -15.23 22.56
CA VAL A 436 10.09 -14.79 21.23
C VAL A 436 8.77 -15.42 20.80
N ASP A 437 7.90 -14.62 20.21
CA ASP A 437 6.72 -15.11 19.50
C ASP A 437 7.07 -15.35 18.02
N VAL A 438 6.90 -16.58 17.54
CA VAL A 438 7.12 -16.93 16.12
C VAL A 438 5.79 -17.17 15.44
N PHE A 439 5.44 -16.37 14.45
CA PHE A 439 4.24 -16.52 13.64
C PHE A 439 4.60 -17.09 12.28
N THR A 440 3.89 -18.13 11.83
CA THR A 440 4.12 -18.74 10.53
C THR A 440 2.81 -18.84 9.74
N ALA A 441 2.85 -18.44 8.47
CA ALA A 441 1.73 -18.48 7.54
C ALA A 441 2.19 -18.94 6.15
N LYS A 442 1.57 -20.00 5.62
CA LYS A 442 1.77 -20.46 4.23
C LYS A 442 0.60 -21.35 3.82
N SER A 443 -0.31 -20.85 2.99
CA SER A 443 -1.37 -21.67 2.38
C SER A 443 -1.08 -21.89 0.90
N SER A 444 -1.00 -23.15 0.48
CA SER A 444 -0.70 -23.47 -0.93
C SER A 444 -1.76 -24.31 -1.65
N GLU A 445 -2.81 -24.85 -1.00
CA GLU A 445 -3.90 -25.56 -1.74
C GLU A 445 -5.12 -26.04 -0.91
N LYS A 446 -5.30 -25.69 0.37
CA LYS A 446 -6.49 -26.04 1.19
C LYS A 446 -6.81 -25.02 2.29
N PRO A 447 -8.07 -24.88 2.75
CA PRO A 447 -8.40 -24.07 3.92
C PRO A 447 -7.94 -24.79 5.20
N VAL A 448 -6.82 -24.31 5.75
CA VAL A 448 -6.16 -24.74 7.00
C VAL A 448 -5.89 -23.43 7.76
N PRO A 449 -5.81 -23.41 9.12
CA PRO A 449 -5.52 -22.19 9.88
C PRO A 449 -4.47 -21.30 9.22
N GLU A 450 -4.84 -20.04 8.98
CA GLU A 450 -4.05 -19.12 8.15
C GLU A 450 -2.72 -18.73 8.80
N GLN A 451 -2.64 -18.84 10.14
CA GLN A 451 -1.46 -18.53 10.91
C GLN A 451 -1.31 -19.47 12.12
N PHE A 452 -0.07 -19.91 12.37
CA PHE A 452 0.33 -20.63 13.57
C PHE A 452 1.25 -19.77 14.41
N LYS A 453 1.07 -19.81 15.72
CA LYS A 453 1.96 -19.18 16.70
C LYS A 453 2.77 -20.26 17.40
N SER A 454 4.09 -20.10 17.41
CA SER A 454 5.03 -20.96 18.10
C SER A 454 5.75 -20.18 19.20
N LYS A 455 5.91 -20.81 20.36
CA LYS A 455 6.67 -20.30 21.51
C LYS A 455 7.66 -21.36 21.99
N ILE A 456 8.70 -20.92 22.70
CA ILE A 456 9.62 -21.83 23.37
C ILE A 456 9.20 -21.96 24.83
N VAL A 457 8.81 -23.17 25.23
CA VAL A 457 8.44 -23.50 26.60
C VAL A 457 9.34 -24.63 27.07
N ASN A 458 10.12 -24.42 28.13
CA ASN A 458 11.07 -25.40 28.69
C ASN A 458 12.05 -25.97 27.64
N GLY A 459 12.47 -25.15 26.67
CA GLY A 459 13.41 -25.56 25.62
C GLY A 459 12.79 -26.38 24.49
N GLN A 460 11.45 -26.54 24.47
CA GLN A 460 10.72 -27.18 23.38
C GLN A 460 9.84 -26.16 22.64
N VAL A 461 9.68 -26.35 21.33
CA VAL A 461 8.79 -25.54 20.51
C VAL A 461 7.35 -26.03 20.71
N VAL A 462 6.49 -25.17 21.25
CA VAL A 462 5.05 -25.39 21.37
C VAL A 462 4.35 -24.55 20.31
N THR A 463 3.52 -25.18 19.48
CA THR A 463 2.83 -24.52 18.36
C THR A 463 1.33 -24.67 18.50
N GLU A 464 0.62 -23.56 18.37
CA GLU A 464 -0.84 -23.47 18.45
C GLU A 464 -1.36 -22.74 17.21
N ALA A 465 -2.55 -23.14 16.74
CA ALA A 465 -3.24 -22.38 15.70
C ALA A 465 -3.70 -21.04 16.31
N VAL A 466 -3.52 -19.93 15.58
CA VAL A 466 -4.02 -18.64 16.04
C VAL A 466 -5.55 -18.65 15.93
N GLU A 467 -6.22 -18.77 17.07
CA GLU A 467 -7.67 -18.59 17.15
C GLU A 467 -7.98 -17.12 16.91
N HIS A 468 -8.53 -16.85 15.73
CA HIS A 468 -9.24 -15.61 15.49
C HIS A 468 -10.60 -15.82 16.16
N ALA A 469 -10.74 -15.38 17.41
CA ALA A 469 -12.04 -15.32 18.06
C ALA A 469 -12.92 -14.43 17.18
N GLY A 470 -13.77 -15.05 16.37
CA GLY A 470 -14.76 -14.36 15.56
C GLY A 470 -15.70 -13.63 16.49
N VAL A 471 -15.56 -12.31 16.51
CA VAL A 471 -16.56 -11.37 17.04
C VAL A 471 -17.10 -10.61 15.84
#